data_AF-A0A7X6TD42-F1
#
_entry.id   AF-A0A7X6TD42-F1
#
_cell.length_a   1.000
_cell.length_b   1.000
_cell.length_c   1.000
_cell.angle_alpha   90.00
_cell.angle_beta   90.00
_cell.angle_gamma   90.00
#
_symmetry.space_group_name_H-M   'P 1'
#
loop_
_entity.id
_entity.type
_entity.pdbx_description
1 polymer ?
#
loop_
_entity_poly.entity_id
_entity_poly.type
_entity_poly.pdbx_seq_one_letter_code
_entity_poly.pdbx_strand_id
1 'polypeptide(L)'
;MNPGQLDEKMSLVRNNPGLKGNCFWPAYELENNAGHIVDSLVMNYHYYPALPPVDLLGDFRAPEPVYELDLRDDYKIGKHLSWKSLRARSETERPAYFVIYRFLKGYEPENIEDPRNIIGITQNHYFALPSHPYSGDWVYLVTAFSRVHSESASEGIVLRVH
;
A
#
# COMPACT_ATOMS: atom_id res chain seq x y z
N MET A 1 -11.84 18.94 18.55
CA MET A 1 -12.73 19.21 17.40
C MET A 1 -14.18 19.04 17.83
N ASN A 2 -15.10 19.96 17.48
CA ASN A 2 -16.51 19.82 17.83
C ASN A 2 -17.21 18.76 16.96
N PRO A 3 -18.29 18.11 17.44
CA PRO A 3 -19.09 17.17 16.64
C PRO A 3 -19.54 17.81 15.31
N GLY A 4 -19.44 17.06 14.21
CA GLY A 4 -19.83 17.50 12.86
C GLY A 4 -18.79 18.34 12.09
N GLN A 5 -17.85 19.00 12.77
CA GLN A 5 -16.84 19.82 12.08
C GLN A 5 -15.85 19.01 11.26
N LEU A 6 -15.57 17.75 11.64
CA LEU A 6 -14.69 16.88 10.86
C LEU A 6 -15.29 16.61 9.48
N ASP A 7 -16.57 16.26 9.42
CA ASP A 7 -17.24 15.85 8.18
C ASP A 7 -17.34 17.01 7.19
N GLU A 8 -17.67 18.22 7.68
CA GLU A 8 -17.67 19.43 6.86
C GLU A 8 -16.28 19.71 6.28
N LYS A 9 -15.23 19.64 7.11
CA LYS A 9 -13.84 19.87 6.67
C LYS A 9 -13.40 18.83 5.65
N MET A 10 -13.67 17.55 5.90
CA MET A 10 -13.30 16.47 4.97
C MET A 10 -14.06 16.58 3.66
N SER A 11 -15.34 16.99 3.69
CA SER A 11 -16.12 17.27 2.49
C SER A 11 -15.52 18.42 1.67
N LEU A 12 -15.10 19.50 2.31
CA LEU A 12 -14.42 20.61 1.64
C LEU A 12 -13.11 20.17 0.99
N VAL A 13 -12.31 19.35 1.68
CA VAL A 13 -11.05 18.82 1.15
C VAL A 13 -11.29 17.92 -0.06
N ARG A 14 -12.24 17.00 0.02
CA ARG A 14 -12.56 16.06 -1.08
C ARG A 14 -13.12 16.75 -2.31
N ASN A 15 -13.84 17.86 -2.14
CA ASN A 15 -14.39 18.65 -3.24
C ASN A 15 -13.39 19.65 -3.84
N ASN A 16 -12.17 19.73 -3.32
CA ASN A 16 -11.15 20.66 -3.80
C ASN A 16 -9.92 19.91 -4.35
N PRO A 17 -9.81 19.70 -5.67
CA PRO A 17 -8.76 18.86 -6.26
C PRO A 17 -7.34 19.43 -6.11
N GLY A 18 -7.20 20.71 -5.73
CA GLY A 18 -5.91 21.35 -5.43
C GLY A 18 -5.33 20.93 -4.08
N LEU A 19 -6.16 20.42 -3.16
CA LEU A 19 -5.71 19.93 -1.85
C LEU A 19 -5.24 18.48 -1.98
N LYS A 20 -4.01 18.21 -1.53
CA LYS A 20 -3.35 16.89 -1.64
C LYS A 20 -3.20 16.15 -0.32
N GLY A 21 -3.68 16.73 0.78
CA GLY A 21 -3.58 16.12 2.10
C GLY A 21 -4.15 16.99 3.20
N ASN A 22 -4.12 16.45 4.42
CA ASN A 22 -4.63 17.09 5.63
C ASN A 22 -3.51 17.18 6.66
N CYS A 23 -3.48 18.28 7.42
CA CYS A 23 -2.66 18.41 8.62
C CYS A 23 -3.62 18.54 9.81
N PHE A 24 -3.49 17.65 10.79
CA PHE A 24 -4.32 17.63 11.99
C PHE A 24 -3.52 18.20 13.16
N TRP A 25 -4.02 19.28 13.76
CA TRP A 25 -3.44 19.89 14.94
C TRP A 25 -4.54 20.32 15.91
N PRO A 26 -4.37 20.11 17.22
CA PRO A 26 -3.21 19.48 17.86
C PRO A 26 -3.25 17.95 17.80
N ALA A 27 -2.07 17.31 17.82
CA ALA A 27 -1.93 15.86 17.65
C ALA A 27 -2.67 15.04 18.73
N TYR A 28 -2.75 15.56 19.96
CA TYR A 28 -3.38 14.86 21.08
C TYR A 28 -4.88 14.59 20.87
N GLU A 29 -5.57 15.31 19.98
CA GLU A 29 -6.97 15.00 19.65
C GLU A 29 -7.09 13.68 18.88
N LEU A 30 -6.10 13.35 18.04
CA LEU A 30 -6.01 12.06 17.37
C LEU A 30 -5.54 10.98 18.33
N GLU A 31 -4.49 11.23 19.12
CA GLU A 31 -3.95 10.25 20.07
C GLU A 31 -5.01 9.77 21.07
N ASN A 32 -5.82 10.69 21.60
CA ASN A 32 -6.89 10.37 22.54
C ASN A 32 -8.18 9.90 21.85
N ASN A 33 -8.22 9.87 20.51
CA ASN A 33 -9.42 9.64 19.71
C ASN A 33 -10.62 10.48 20.22
N ALA A 34 -10.36 11.76 20.53
CA ALA A 34 -11.33 12.61 21.20
C ALA A 34 -12.56 12.80 20.30
N GLY A 35 -13.74 12.39 20.77
CA GLY A 35 -14.96 12.46 19.96
C GLY A 35 -14.96 11.54 18.73
N HIS A 36 -14.22 10.42 18.78
CA HIS A 36 -14.18 9.39 17.74
C HIS A 36 -13.66 9.89 16.37
N ILE A 37 -12.78 10.90 16.39
CA ILE A 37 -12.18 11.47 15.18
C ILE A 37 -11.37 10.43 14.41
N VAL A 38 -10.54 9.63 15.10
CA VAL A 38 -9.74 8.59 14.45
C VAL A 38 -10.63 7.51 13.87
N ASP A 39 -11.68 7.12 14.59
CA ASP A 39 -12.63 6.12 14.10
C ASP A 39 -13.30 6.63 12.81
N SER A 40 -13.77 7.88 12.78
CA SER A 40 -14.37 8.47 11.59
C SER A 40 -13.37 8.61 10.43
N LEU A 41 -12.13 9.00 10.72
CA LEU A 41 -11.07 9.04 9.72
C LEU A 41 -10.83 7.67 9.11
N VAL A 42 -10.62 6.63 9.93
CA VAL A 42 -10.33 5.28 9.44
C VAL A 42 -11.53 4.66 8.73
N MET A 43 -12.76 4.87 9.22
CA MET A 43 -13.95 4.23 8.63
C MET A 43 -14.44 4.94 7.37
N ASN A 44 -14.34 6.27 7.30
CA ASN A 44 -15.05 7.06 6.27
C ASN A 44 -14.12 7.75 5.28
N TYR A 45 -12.92 8.14 5.70
CA TYR A 45 -12.10 9.07 4.92
C TYR A 45 -10.75 8.51 4.48
N HIS A 46 -10.07 7.78 5.34
CA HIS A 46 -8.70 7.25 5.20
C HIS A 46 -8.74 5.72 5.36
N TYR A 47 -9.73 5.10 4.72
CA TYR A 47 -10.02 3.66 4.86
C TYR A 47 -8.93 2.76 4.29
N TYR A 48 -8.30 3.18 3.20
CA TYR A 48 -7.22 2.43 2.58
C TYR A 48 -5.85 2.93 3.05
N PRO A 49 -4.84 2.05 3.12
CA PRO A 49 -3.47 2.46 3.44
C PRO A 49 -3.00 3.59 2.51
N ALA A 50 -2.32 4.58 3.10
CA ALA A 50 -1.63 5.61 2.35
C ALA A 50 -0.13 5.29 2.30
N LEU A 51 0.44 5.34 1.10
CA LEU A 51 1.89 5.22 0.93
C LEU A 51 2.55 6.58 1.18
N PRO A 52 3.73 6.62 1.82
CA PRO A 52 4.49 7.85 1.95
C PRO A 52 4.78 8.47 0.58
N PRO A 53 4.70 9.80 0.42
CA PRO A 53 5.01 10.45 -0.84
C PRO A 53 6.50 10.29 -1.18
N VAL A 54 6.81 10.20 -2.47
CA VAL A 54 8.19 10.21 -2.98
C VAL A 54 8.89 11.51 -2.58
N ASP A 55 10.13 11.39 -2.12
CA ASP A 55 10.99 12.56 -1.90
C ASP A 55 11.44 13.13 -3.25
N LEU A 56 10.95 14.34 -3.56
CA LEU A 56 11.24 15.05 -4.82
C LEU A 56 12.45 15.98 -4.73
N LEU A 57 13.14 16.05 -3.58
CA LEU A 57 14.25 16.99 -3.40
C LEU A 57 15.55 16.54 -4.10
N GLY A 58 15.67 15.27 -4.47
CA GLY A 58 16.83 14.71 -5.14
C GLY A 58 16.51 13.97 -6.44
N ASP A 59 17.53 13.74 -7.26
CA ASP A 59 17.45 12.89 -8.45
C ASP A 59 17.66 11.42 -8.04
N PHE A 60 16.60 10.81 -7.53
CA PHE A 60 16.61 9.43 -7.07
C PHE A 60 16.01 8.48 -8.10
N ARG A 61 16.72 7.39 -8.36
CA ARG A 61 16.17 6.28 -9.15
C ARG A 61 15.40 5.34 -8.25
N ALA A 62 14.29 4.81 -8.78
CA ALA A 62 13.56 3.73 -8.16
C ALA A 62 14.42 2.48 -8.01
N PRO A 63 14.12 1.59 -7.05
CA PRO A 63 14.73 0.28 -6.99
C PRO A 63 14.47 -0.52 -8.28
N GLU A 64 15.34 -1.50 -8.54
CA GLU A 64 15.05 -2.52 -9.55
C GLU A 64 13.83 -3.35 -9.12
N PRO A 65 13.00 -3.83 -10.06
CA PRO A 65 11.88 -4.70 -9.76
C PRO A 65 12.29 -5.96 -8.99
N VAL A 66 11.36 -6.48 -8.21
CA VAL A 66 11.56 -7.81 -7.61
C VAL A 66 11.56 -8.87 -8.71
N TYR A 67 12.17 -10.02 -8.45
CA TYR A 67 12.23 -11.11 -9.41
C TYR A 67 12.12 -12.45 -8.69
N GLU A 68 11.92 -13.54 -9.46
CA GLU A 68 11.60 -14.87 -8.91
C GLU A 68 10.40 -14.82 -7.95
N LEU A 69 9.35 -14.06 -8.32
CA LEU A 69 8.10 -14.02 -7.59
C LEU A 69 7.37 -15.36 -7.74
N ASP A 70 7.12 -16.04 -6.62
CA ASP A 70 6.50 -17.37 -6.62
C ASP A 70 5.58 -17.57 -5.42
N LEU A 71 4.62 -18.49 -5.56
CA LEU A 71 3.78 -18.97 -4.46
C LEU A 71 4.48 -20.14 -3.77
N ARG A 72 4.70 -20.00 -2.46
CA ARG A 72 5.28 -21.05 -1.62
C ARG A 72 4.32 -21.44 -0.51
N ASP A 73 4.56 -22.64 0.02
CA ASP A 73 3.83 -23.17 1.17
C ASP A 73 4.85 -23.79 2.12
N ASP A 74 5.02 -23.21 3.30
CA ASP A 74 5.92 -23.72 4.33
C ASP A 74 5.22 -23.89 5.67
N TYR A 75 5.74 -24.79 6.50
CA TYR A 75 5.10 -25.16 7.76
C TYR A 75 4.96 -24.00 8.78
N LYS A 76 5.80 -22.97 8.69
CA LYS A 76 5.82 -21.85 9.65
C LYS A 76 4.95 -20.68 9.21
N ILE A 77 4.95 -20.34 7.93
CA ILE A 77 4.27 -19.16 7.37
C ILE A 77 2.95 -19.57 6.68
N GLY A 78 2.85 -20.81 6.20
CA GLY A 78 1.76 -21.28 5.35
C GLY A 78 1.93 -20.80 3.90
N LYS A 79 0.82 -20.64 3.19
CA LYS A 79 0.82 -20.13 1.81
C LYS A 79 1.21 -18.65 1.78
N HIS A 80 2.28 -18.34 1.05
CA HIS A 80 2.82 -17.00 0.96
C HIS A 80 3.46 -16.74 -0.40
N LEU A 81 3.50 -15.48 -0.80
CA LEU A 81 4.33 -15.01 -1.91
C LEU A 81 5.76 -14.86 -1.42
N SER A 82 6.74 -15.23 -2.24
CA SER A 82 8.16 -15.00 -1.98
C SER A 82 8.84 -14.49 -3.24
N TRP A 83 9.82 -13.59 -3.08
CA TRP A 83 10.56 -12.98 -4.18
C TRP A 83 12.00 -12.67 -3.77
N LYS A 84 12.80 -12.20 -4.73
CA LYS A 84 14.16 -11.69 -4.52
C LYS A 84 14.26 -10.24 -5.01
N SER A 85 15.32 -9.56 -4.58
CA SER A 85 15.66 -8.22 -5.07
C SER A 85 17.08 -8.19 -5.59
N LEU A 86 17.28 -7.48 -6.69
CA LEU A 86 18.61 -7.30 -7.25
C LEU A 86 19.46 -6.45 -6.30
N ARG A 87 20.78 -6.63 -6.40
CA ARG A 87 21.71 -5.80 -5.65
C ARG A 87 21.61 -4.35 -6.14
N ALA A 88 21.20 -3.46 -5.25
CA ALA A 88 21.11 -2.04 -5.54
C ALA A 88 22.49 -1.43 -5.87
N ARG A 89 22.50 -0.42 -6.74
CA ARG A 89 23.72 0.30 -7.13
C ARG A 89 24.10 1.38 -6.11
N SER A 90 23.14 1.82 -5.31
CA SER A 90 23.28 2.85 -4.27
C SER A 90 22.35 2.56 -3.09
N GLU A 91 22.57 3.25 -1.96
CA GLU A 91 21.67 3.13 -0.79
C GLU A 91 20.29 3.76 -1.01
N THR A 92 20.16 4.70 -1.94
CA THR A 92 18.87 5.33 -2.31
C THR A 92 18.06 4.47 -3.27
N GLU A 93 18.69 3.56 -4.01
CA GLU A 93 18.02 2.56 -4.86
C GLU A 93 17.72 1.25 -4.10
N ARG A 94 18.21 1.11 -2.86
CA ARG A 94 18.02 -0.10 -2.06
C ARG A 94 16.55 -0.25 -1.66
N PRO A 95 15.91 -1.40 -1.94
CA PRO A 95 14.59 -1.71 -1.41
C PRO A 95 14.58 -1.61 0.11
N ALA A 96 13.66 -0.79 0.63
CA ALA A 96 13.40 -0.58 2.04
C ALA A 96 12.14 -1.32 2.50
N TYR A 97 11.14 -1.42 1.61
CA TYR A 97 9.91 -2.19 1.83
C TYR A 97 9.27 -2.57 0.50
N PHE A 98 8.25 -3.41 0.56
CA PHE A 98 7.49 -3.92 -0.59
C PHE A 98 6.01 -3.69 -0.37
N VAL A 99 5.29 -3.39 -1.45
CA VAL A 99 3.84 -3.26 -1.46
C VAL A 99 3.27 -4.37 -2.31
N ILE A 100 2.24 -5.04 -1.78
CA ILE A 100 1.58 -6.17 -2.43
C ILE A 100 0.18 -5.72 -2.82
N TYR A 101 -0.10 -5.85 -4.11
CA TYR A 101 -1.39 -5.56 -4.71
C TYR A 101 -2.08 -6.86 -5.13
N ARG A 102 -3.42 -6.86 -5.10
CA ARG A 102 -4.23 -7.99 -5.54
C ARG A 102 -5.44 -7.54 -6.36
N PHE A 103 -5.62 -8.18 -7.50
CA PHE A 103 -6.70 -7.91 -8.46
C PHE A 103 -7.45 -9.18 -8.82
N LEU A 104 -8.75 -9.08 -9.05
CA LEU A 104 -9.51 -10.17 -9.67
C LEU A 104 -9.28 -10.11 -11.19
N LYS A 105 -8.74 -11.20 -11.75
CA LYS A 105 -8.35 -11.23 -13.17
C LYS A 105 -9.56 -11.00 -14.07
N GLY A 106 -9.46 -9.97 -14.94
CA GLY A 106 -10.48 -9.64 -15.93
C GLY A 106 -11.68 -8.85 -15.39
N TYR A 107 -11.68 -8.46 -14.11
CA TYR A 107 -12.74 -7.64 -13.53
C TYR A 107 -12.46 -6.14 -13.69
N GLU A 108 -11.25 -5.69 -13.34
CA GLU A 108 -10.79 -4.31 -13.46
C GLU A 108 -9.35 -4.27 -14.03
N PRO A 109 -8.92 -3.14 -14.63
CA PRO A 109 -7.53 -2.93 -14.97
C PRO A 109 -6.63 -3.06 -13.73
N GLU A 110 -5.43 -3.61 -13.91
CA GLU A 110 -4.42 -3.75 -12.85
C GLU A 110 -3.80 -2.39 -12.51
N ASN A 111 -4.57 -1.52 -11.86
CA ASN A 111 -4.19 -0.17 -11.49
C ASN A 111 -3.62 -0.13 -10.05
N ILE A 112 -2.29 -0.02 -9.95
CA ILE A 112 -1.58 0.11 -8.67
C ILE A 112 -1.80 1.48 -7.99
N GLU A 113 -2.27 2.50 -8.72
CA GLU A 113 -2.60 3.81 -8.15
C GLU A 113 -3.90 3.80 -7.34
N ASP A 114 -4.66 2.71 -7.40
CA ASP A 114 -5.86 2.53 -6.61
C ASP A 114 -5.53 1.80 -5.29
N PRO A 115 -5.57 2.50 -4.14
CA PRO A 115 -5.15 1.94 -2.85
C PRO A 115 -6.06 0.81 -2.36
N ARG A 116 -7.23 0.62 -2.98
CA ARG A 116 -8.12 -0.54 -2.73
C ARG A 116 -7.45 -1.87 -3.01
N ASN A 117 -6.48 -1.85 -3.92
CA ASN A 117 -5.79 -3.05 -4.36
C ASN A 117 -4.61 -3.41 -3.44
N ILE A 118 -4.17 -2.52 -2.55
CA ILE A 118 -3.12 -2.80 -1.57
C ILE A 118 -3.66 -3.77 -0.53
N ILE A 119 -3.07 -4.97 -0.47
CA ILE A 119 -3.42 -5.98 0.54
C ILE A 119 -2.36 -6.10 1.64
N GLY A 120 -1.19 -5.49 1.46
CA GLY A 120 -0.13 -5.54 2.46
C GLY A 120 1.09 -4.72 2.11
N ILE A 121 1.81 -4.34 3.17
CA ILE A 121 3.11 -3.65 3.12
C ILE A 121 4.05 -4.43 4.04
N THR A 122 5.24 -4.76 3.56
CA THR A 122 6.19 -5.60 4.31
C THR A 122 7.63 -5.19 4.06
N GLN A 123 8.49 -5.36 5.05
CA GLN A 123 9.95 -5.25 4.88
C GLN A 123 10.60 -6.58 4.51
N ASN A 124 9.85 -7.68 4.58
CA ASN A 124 10.33 -9.01 4.26
C ASN A 124 10.24 -9.30 2.76
N HIS A 125 11.07 -10.21 2.27
CA HIS A 125 11.00 -10.75 0.90
C HIS A 125 9.91 -11.82 0.72
N TYR A 126 8.90 -11.78 1.58
CA TYR A 126 7.73 -12.64 1.53
C TYR A 126 6.51 -11.95 2.13
N PHE A 127 5.33 -12.43 1.74
CA PHE A 127 4.05 -11.96 2.24
C PHE A 127 3.06 -13.12 2.38
N ALA A 128 2.60 -13.38 3.61
CA ALA A 128 1.60 -14.39 3.88
C ALA A 128 0.26 -14.00 3.24
N LEU A 129 -0.34 -14.91 2.48
CA LEU A 129 -1.56 -14.60 1.75
C LEU A 129 -2.76 -14.57 2.70
N PRO A 130 -3.56 -13.48 2.71
CA PRO A 130 -4.84 -13.48 3.41
C PRO A 130 -5.80 -14.47 2.75
N SER A 131 -6.84 -14.87 3.47
CA SER A 131 -7.91 -15.67 2.89
C SER A 131 -8.52 -14.97 1.67
N HIS A 132 -8.92 -15.77 0.69
CA HIS A 132 -9.60 -15.26 -0.49
C HIS A 132 -11.09 -15.10 -0.18
N PRO A 133 -11.70 -13.97 -0.57
CA PRO A 133 -13.13 -13.76 -0.34
C PRO A 133 -14.00 -14.69 -1.20
N TYR A 134 -13.50 -15.13 -2.35
CA TYR A 134 -14.16 -16.05 -3.27
C TYR A 134 -13.14 -16.73 -4.20
N SER A 135 -13.56 -17.82 -4.84
CA SER A 135 -12.76 -18.55 -5.83
C SER A 135 -12.62 -17.74 -7.13
N GLY A 136 -11.51 -17.97 -7.84
CA GLY A 136 -11.20 -17.22 -9.05
C GLY A 136 -9.70 -17.15 -9.34
N ASP A 137 -9.39 -16.55 -10.49
CA ASP A 137 -8.02 -16.21 -10.85
C ASP A 137 -7.67 -14.83 -10.29
N TRP A 138 -6.70 -14.80 -9.39
CA TRP A 138 -6.24 -13.58 -8.75
C TRP A 138 -4.86 -13.20 -9.29
N VAL A 139 -4.69 -11.93 -9.66
CA VAL A 139 -3.40 -11.37 -10.04
C VAL A 139 -2.79 -10.71 -8.82
N TYR A 140 -1.55 -11.07 -8.51
CA TYR A 140 -0.76 -10.47 -7.45
C TYR A 140 0.39 -9.71 -8.07
N LEU A 141 0.53 -8.43 -7.71
CA LEU A 141 1.66 -7.60 -8.10
C LEU A 141 2.48 -7.23 -6.87
N VAL A 142 3.80 -7.22 -7.00
CA VAL A 142 4.72 -6.78 -5.95
C VAL A 142 5.61 -5.68 -6.51
N THR A 143 5.69 -4.56 -5.79
CA THR A 143 6.62 -3.46 -6.09
C THR A 143 7.58 -3.27 -4.92
N ALA A 144 8.79 -2.77 -5.23
CA ALA A 144 9.80 -2.42 -4.25
C ALA A 144 9.85 -0.90 -4.08
N PHE A 145 9.95 -0.44 -2.83
CA PHE A 145 10.08 0.97 -2.49
C PHE A 145 11.44 1.25 -1.87
N SER A 146 12.06 2.35 -2.27
CA SER A 146 13.28 2.83 -1.64
C SER A 146 13.02 3.55 -0.32
N ARG A 147 14.10 3.92 0.39
CA ARG A 147 14.00 4.79 1.58
C ARG A 147 13.46 6.19 1.30
N VAL A 148 13.54 6.63 0.05
CA VAL A 148 12.99 7.90 -0.45
C VAL A 148 11.61 7.72 -1.10
N HIS A 149 11.01 6.53 -0.93
CA HIS A 149 9.65 6.19 -1.35
C HIS A 149 9.41 6.22 -2.86
N SER A 150 10.48 6.08 -3.65
CA SER A 150 10.36 5.78 -5.09
C SER A 150 9.96 4.32 -5.29
N GLU A 151 8.90 4.08 -6.07
CA GLU A 151 8.36 2.76 -6.39
C GLU A 151 9.00 2.18 -7.67
N SER A 152 9.36 0.89 -7.63
CA SER A 152 9.84 0.14 -8.80
C SER A 152 8.69 -0.22 -9.76
N ALA A 153 9.03 -0.70 -10.96
CA ALA A 153 8.04 -1.45 -11.74
C ALA A 153 7.59 -2.71 -10.97
N SER A 154 6.37 -3.17 -11.26
CA SER A 154 5.76 -4.34 -10.63
C SER A 154 6.20 -5.64 -11.26
N GLU A 155 6.39 -6.67 -10.44
CA GLU A 155 6.45 -8.07 -10.87
C GLU A 155 5.16 -8.79 -10.49
N GLY A 156 4.64 -9.61 -11.39
CA GLY A 156 3.30 -10.19 -11.26
C GLY A 156 3.22 -11.70 -11.35
N ILE A 157 2.29 -12.30 -10.61
CA ILE A 157 1.93 -13.72 -10.72
C ILE A 157 0.41 -13.91 -10.68
N VAL A 158 -0.10 -14.90 -11.42
CA VAL A 158 -1.51 -15.27 -11.39
C VAL A 158 -1.70 -16.52 -10.54
N LEU A 159 -2.52 -16.44 -9.51
CA LEU A 159 -2.87 -17.55 -8.63
C LEU A 159 -4.33 -17.96 -8.85
N ARG A 160 -4.56 -19.24 -9.15
CA ARG A 160 -5.90 -19.82 -9.25
C ARG A 160 -6.35 -20.36 -7.91
N VAL A 161 -7.49 -19.87 -7.44
CA VAL A 161 -8.12 -20.28 -6.18
C VAL A 161 -9.40 -21.02 -6.50
N HIS A 162 -9.51 -22.24 -5.99
CA HIS A 162 -10.67 -23.12 -6.18
C HIS A 162 -11.67 -22.97 -5.04
#